data_AF-A0A971CDP5-F1
#
_entry.id   AF-A0A971CDP5-F1
#
_cell.length_a   1.000
_cell.length_b   1.000
_cell.length_c   1.000
_cell.angle_alpha   90.00
_cell.angle_beta   90.00
_cell.angle_gamma   90.00
#
_symmetry.space_group_name_H-M   'P 1'
#
loop_
_entity.id
_entity.type
_entity.pdbx_description
1 polymer ?
#
loop_
_entity_poly.entity_id
_entity_poly.type
_entity_poly.pdbx_seq_one_letter_code
_entity_poly.pdbx_strand_id
1 'polypeptide(L)'
;MRGDEATSTWAVSVPVGYRVGRWEVTAGIATGSWGSVYAAVSRRDPHRSEPDDLPGVPEQVALKFLPTGTSTPRQLAHLADVARRELARHDRLQRTRLLRTHEVLVVDDPATPHLDGAVVLVMDRADCALSDQIRRHPGGPVPDGAGHLREVAEGMAAMHQAGWVHGDLKPSNVLVLADGTWCLADFGTAAELEGTHAYVPPAGAPEFMPPERRVSAATPDGQQVRPSGDVWAFGVIACWVLTGSAPFTGGTSWARAQAAAEYASSGGRLLLDPGLPAGWRALIVDCLDPRPGDRPSSDEVLRRIDEADRAGPRHRNGRRSAIAVGAVLCLVAGAVALPAILSSPDRRPGHDAVATGTISAPTATSASATASAPPRVTWNAAQLRVFDTGRCVARTESQRDAVTGHGWDRVWYCGNDPGSPLYAEPDAETMVGWMDTTTSWFVCYRHGARHGRGDDVWYYTQGDRVVSPHAARKAWGFMPADFLHASADPFPGVPRCPSRI
;
A
#
# COMPACT_ATOMS: atom_id res chain seq x y z
N MET A 1 -36.13 -23.38 -8.18
CA MET A 1 -34.77 -23.83 -7.86
C MET A 1 -33.88 -22.61 -7.87
N ARG A 2 -33.48 -22.11 -6.69
CA ARG A 2 -32.57 -20.98 -6.50
C ARG A 2 -31.14 -21.52 -6.64
N GLY A 3 -30.36 -20.97 -7.56
CA GLY A 3 -28.97 -21.35 -7.78
C GLY A 3 -28.02 -20.42 -7.02
N ASP A 4 -27.18 -21.04 -6.20
CA ASP A 4 -25.83 -20.65 -5.78
C ASP A 4 -25.49 -19.15 -5.63
N GLU A 5 -25.82 -18.61 -4.45
CA GLU A 5 -24.96 -17.60 -3.81
C GLU A 5 -23.78 -18.33 -3.18
N ALA A 6 -22.62 -18.28 -3.83
CA ALA A 6 -21.36 -18.60 -3.16
C ALA A 6 -21.19 -17.65 -1.97
N THR A 7 -21.38 -18.16 -0.75
CA THR A 7 -21.14 -17.42 0.49
C THR A 7 -19.66 -17.01 0.53
N SER A 8 -19.35 -15.75 0.19
CA SER A 8 -18.01 -15.21 0.43
C SER A 8 -17.84 -15.07 1.95
N THR A 9 -17.00 -15.91 2.54
CA THR A 9 -16.62 -15.78 3.95
C THR A 9 -15.79 -14.51 4.09
N TRP A 10 -16.33 -13.50 4.76
CA TRP A 10 -15.63 -12.24 5.06
C TRP A 10 -14.42 -12.53 5.96
N ALA A 11 -13.28 -11.91 5.67
CA ALA A 11 -12.06 -12.05 6.47
C ALA A 11 -12.23 -11.49 7.89
N VAL A 12 -12.96 -10.37 8.00
CA VAL A 12 -13.49 -9.84 9.25
C VAL A 12 -14.96 -9.55 9.03
N SER A 13 -15.83 -10.32 9.69
CA SER A 13 -17.27 -10.12 9.58
C SER A 13 -17.72 -9.02 10.53
N VAL A 14 -18.20 -7.90 10.00
CA VAL A 14 -18.70 -6.75 10.78
C VAL A 14 -20.18 -6.52 10.48
N PRO A 15 -21.06 -6.46 11.49
CA PRO A 15 -22.49 -6.27 11.26
C PRO A 15 -22.81 -4.84 10.81
N VAL A 16 -23.85 -4.68 9.99
CA VAL A 16 -24.43 -3.36 9.68
C VAL A 16 -24.98 -2.75 10.98
N GLY A 17 -24.73 -1.47 11.19
CA GLY A 17 -25.01 -0.75 12.44
C GLY A 17 -23.91 -0.87 13.49
N TYR A 18 -22.85 -1.66 13.26
CA TYR A 18 -21.71 -1.70 14.17
C TYR A 18 -21.05 -0.32 14.26
N ARG A 19 -20.73 0.11 15.48
CA ARG A 19 -20.11 1.41 15.71
C ARG A 19 -18.67 1.26 16.19
N VAL A 20 -17.77 2.01 15.55
CA VAL A 20 -16.37 2.15 15.97
C VAL A 20 -16.04 3.65 16.03
N GLY A 21 -15.84 4.16 17.24
CA GLY A 21 -15.82 5.61 17.47
C GLY A 21 -17.11 6.27 16.98
N ARG A 22 -16.98 7.30 16.15
CA ARG A 22 -18.13 8.02 15.54
C ARG A 22 -18.70 7.34 14.30
N TRP A 23 -18.08 6.27 13.79
CA TRP A 23 -18.48 5.67 12.52
C TRP A 23 -19.45 4.52 12.72
N GLU A 24 -20.52 4.52 11.93
CA GLU A 24 -21.50 3.43 11.87
C GLU A 24 -21.37 2.71 10.53
N VAL A 25 -21.14 1.40 10.57
CA VAL A 25 -21.04 0.53 9.39
C VAL A 25 -22.40 0.46 8.69
N THR A 26 -22.44 0.72 7.39
CA THR A 26 -23.67 0.72 6.60
C THR A 26 -23.77 -0.42 5.59
N ALA A 27 -22.65 -0.84 4.99
CA ALA A 27 -22.64 -1.91 3.99
C ALA A 27 -21.24 -2.52 3.82
N GLY A 28 -21.16 -3.80 3.44
CA GLY A 28 -19.89 -4.39 2.99
C GLY A 28 -19.50 -3.90 1.59
N ILE A 29 -18.22 -3.61 1.37
CA ILE A 29 -17.67 -3.20 0.07
C ILE A 29 -16.84 -4.33 -0.54
N ALA A 30 -15.84 -4.82 0.20
CA ALA A 30 -14.88 -5.80 -0.32
C ALA A 30 -14.25 -6.61 0.81
N THR A 31 -13.73 -7.79 0.48
CA THR A 31 -12.96 -8.60 1.42
C THR A 31 -11.74 -9.19 0.72
N GLY A 32 -10.63 -9.29 1.44
CA GLY A 32 -9.38 -9.86 0.94
C GLY A 32 -8.59 -10.56 2.04
N SER A 33 -7.42 -11.09 1.70
CA SER A 33 -6.57 -11.84 2.64
C SER A 33 -6.10 -11.02 3.84
N TRP A 34 -6.08 -9.69 3.72
CA TRP A 34 -5.55 -8.76 4.72
C TRP A 34 -6.65 -7.97 5.45
N GLY A 35 -7.93 -8.29 5.23
CA GLY A 35 -9.04 -7.64 5.93
C GLY A 35 -10.29 -7.45 5.09
N SER A 36 -11.26 -6.78 5.70
CA SER A 36 -12.58 -6.53 5.14
C SER A 36 -12.89 -5.04 5.16
N VAL A 37 -13.45 -4.53 4.06
CA VAL A 37 -13.74 -3.13 3.84
C VAL A 37 -15.24 -2.91 3.83
N TYR A 38 -15.69 -1.94 4.61
CA TYR A 38 -17.09 -1.58 4.79
C TYR A 38 -17.31 -0.09 4.50
N ALA A 39 -18.47 0.26 3.95
CA ALA A 39 -18.94 1.64 3.92
C ALA A 39 -19.39 2.03 5.34
N ALA A 40 -19.15 3.28 5.73
CA ALA A 40 -19.63 3.82 6.98
C ALA A 40 -20.04 5.29 6.86
N VAL A 41 -20.88 5.72 7.79
CA VAL A 41 -21.33 7.11 7.93
C VAL A 41 -20.92 7.66 9.29
N SER A 42 -20.64 8.95 9.35
CA SER A 42 -20.43 9.64 10.61
C SER A 42 -21.74 9.77 11.38
N ARG A 43 -21.73 9.38 12.66
CA ARG A 43 -22.85 9.52 13.59
C ARG A 43 -22.39 10.31 14.80
N ARG A 44 -22.97 11.50 14.97
CA ARG A 44 -22.78 12.33 16.16
C ARG A 44 -23.10 11.52 17.41
N ASP A 45 -22.22 11.57 18.38
CA ASP A 45 -22.52 11.09 19.73
C ASP A 45 -23.45 12.11 20.43
N PRO A 46 -24.70 11.74 20.75
CA PRO A 46 -25.63 12.66 21.41
C PRO A 46 -25.18 13.07 22.83
N HIS A 47 -24.19 12.40 23.42
CA HIS A 47 -23.69 12.68 24.77
C HIS A 47 -22.37 13.46 24.83
N ARG A 48 -21.80 13.82 23.67
CA ARG A 48 -20.52 14.54 23.59
C ARG A 48 -20.74 15.99 23.16
N SER A 49 -20.36 16.94 24.01
CA SER A 49 -20.62 18.37 23.82
C SER A 49 -19.62 19.11 22.91
N GLU A 50 -18.52 18.46 22.51
CA GLU A 50 -17.53 19.04 21.59
C GLU A 50 -17.96 18.85 20.12
N PRO A 51 -17.63 19.78 19.21
CA PRO A 51 -17.87 19.57 17.78
C PRO A 51 -17.10 18.33 17.31
N ASP A 52 -17.83 17.29 16.91
CA ASP A 52 -17.30 16.02 16.40
C ASP A 52 -16.68 16.15 14.99
N ASP A 53 -16.60 17.39 14.47
CA ASP A 53 -16.15 17.73 13.14
C ASP A 53 -14.61 17.73 13.11
N LEU A 54 -14.00 16.58 12.79
CA LEU A 54 -12.65 16.56 12.23
C LEU A 54 -12.67 17.35 10.90
N PRO A 55 -12.02 18.52 10.80
CA PRO A 55 -12.11 19.36 9.61
C PRO A 55 -11.59 18.61 8.38
N GLY A 56 -12.42 18.50 7.34
CA GLY A 56 -12.02 17.92 6.06
C GLY A 56 -12.13 16.39 5.95
N VAL A 57 -12.82 15.73 6.87
CA VAL A 57 -13.22 14.32 6.73
C VAL A 57 -14.67 14.26 6.18
N PRO A 58 -14.94 13.47 5.13
CA PRO A 58 -16.29 13.36 4.55
C PRO A 58 -17.26 12.62 5.48
N GLU A 59 -18.57 12.87 5.30
CA GLU A 59 -19.64 12.20 6.06
C GLU A 59 -19.70 10.69 5.78
N GLN A 60 -19.30 10.28 4.57
CA GLN A 60 -19.21 8.88 4.16
C GLN A 60 -17.75 8.48 3.96
N VAL A 61 -17.37 7.35 4.53
CA VAL A 61 -16.01 6.81 4.51
C VAL A 61 -16.01 5.31 4.20
N ALA A 62 -14.83 4.78 3.92
CA ALA A 62 -14.57 3.35 3.94
C ALA A 62 -13.79 2.98 5.21
N LEU A 63 -14.22 1.90 5.88
CA LEU A 63 -13.55 1.32 7.04
C LEU A 63 -12.90 -0.01 6.62
N LYS A 64 -11.57 -0.09 6.65
CA LYS A 64 -10.85 -1.36 6.46
C LYS A 64 -10.54 -1.96 7.83
N PHE A 65 -11.29 -3.01 8.17
CA PHE A 65 -11.05 -3.84 9.35
C PHE A 65 -9.98 -4.87 9.03
N LEU A 66 -8.88 -4.82 9.78
CA LEU A 66 -7.81 -5.79 9.68
C LEU A 66 -8.08 -6.91 10.71
N PRO A 67 -7.91 -8.20 10.35
CA PRO A 67 -8.30 -9.31 11.21
C PRO A 67 -7.61 -9.29 12.57
N THR A 68 -8.38 -9.60 13.61
CA THR A 68 -7.93 -9.83 14.99
C THR A 68 -7.21 -11.17 15.17
N GLY A 69 -7.16 -12.01 14.12
CA GLY A 69 -6.95 -13.44 14.20
C GLY A 69 -5.74 -13.84 15.05
N THR A 70 -6.00 -14.31 16.26
CA THR A 70 -5.07 -14.72 17.33
C THR A 70 -4.19 -13.59 17.86
N SER A 71 -4.39 -13.26 19.12
CA SER A 71 -3.64 -12.29 19.94
C SER A 71 -2.17 -12.67 20.09
N THR A 72 -1.41 -12.71 19.00
CA THR A 72 0.04 -12.84 19.02
C THR A 72 0.64 -11.45 18.86
N PRO A 73 1.71 -11.12 19.60
CA PRO A 73 2.37 -9.82 19.51
C PRO A 73 2.90 -9.51 18.09
N ARG A 74 3.11 -10.55 17.25
CA ARG A 74 3.40 -10.45 15.81
C ARG A 74 2.34 -9.69 15.01
N GLN A 75 1.06 -9.97 15.23
CA GLN A 75 -0.01 -9.28 14.50
C GLN A 75 -0.27 -7.89 15.05
N LEU A 76 -0.19 -7.68 16.36
CA LEU A 76 -0.35 -6.33 16.94
C LEU A 76 0.78 -5.38 16.53
N ALA A 77 2.02 -5.87 16.46
CA ALA A 77 3.16 -5.09 15.95
C ALA A 77 3.07 -4.88 14.43
N HIS A 78 2.67 -5.90 13.65
CA HIS A 78 2.44 -5.74 12.22
C HIS A 78 1.30 -4.75 11.93
N LEU A 79 0.19 -4.82 12.66
CA LEU A 79 -0.95 -3.92 12.52
C LEU A 79 -0.61 -2.49 13.00
N ALA A 80 0.18 -2.36 14.07
CA ALA A 80 0.72 -1.07 14.51
C ALA A 80 1.77 -0.51 13.54
N ASP A 81 2.55 -1.34 12.86
CA ASP A 81 3.47 -0.93 11.80
C ASP A 81 2.70 -0.56 10.53
N VAL A 82 1.67 -1.31 10.13
CA VAL A 82 0.78 -0.91 9.03
C VAL A 82 0.14 0.44 9.38
N ALA A 83 -0.45 0.59 10.56
CA ALA A 83 -1.01 1.85 11.02
C ALA A 83 0.02 2.99 11.06
N ARG A 84 1.21 2.76 11.62
CA ARG A 84 2.28 3.77 11.70
C ARG A 84 2.86 4.12 10.33
N ARG A 85 3.04 3.14 9.43
CA ARG A 85 3.50 3.36 8.05
C ARG A 85 2.44 4.11 7.25
N GLU A 86 1.17 3.79 7.41
CA GLU A 86 0.05 4.54 6.81
C GLU A 86 0.00 5.99 7.33
N LEU A 87 0.17 6.21 8.64
CA LEU A 87 0.17 7.55 9.24
C LEU A 87 1.42 8.37 8.87
N ALA A 88 2.61 7.76 8.90
CA ALA A 88 3.87 8.38 8.46
C ALA A 88 3.84 8.71 6.97
N ARG A 89 3.17 7.88 6.16
CA ARG A 89 2.89 8.16 4.76
C ARG A 89 1.94 9.34 4.61
N HIS A 90 0.82 9.38 5.35
CA HIS A 90 -0.16 10.46 5.28
C HIS A 90 0.48 11.82 5.63
N ASP A 91 1.42 11.87 6.58
CA ASP A 91 2.10 13.12 6.95
C ASP A 91 3.04 13.63 5.84
N ARG A 92 3.71 12.73 5.11
CA ARG A 92 4.67 13.07 4.03
C ARG A 92 4.06 13.19 2.62
N LEU A 93 2.97 12.48 2.34
CA LEU A 93 2.35 12.32 1.02
C LEU A 93 0.97 12.98 0.92
N GLN A 94 0.74 14.09 1.64
CA GLN A 94 -0.47 14.95 1.57
C GLN A 94 -0.88 15.38 0.14
N ARG A 95 -0.10 15.06 -0.89
CA ARG A 95 -0.34 15.46 -2.27
C ARG A 95 -0.07 14.31 -3.24
N THR A 96 -1.14 13.98 -3.97
CA THR A 96 -1.15 13.41 -5.33
C THR A 96 -1.53 11.92 -5.41
N ARG A 97 -2.78 11.65 -5.83
CA ARG A 97 -3.28 10.37 -6.35
C ARG A 97 -3.04 9.12 -5.48
N LEU A 98 -2.99 9.29 -4.15
CA LEU A 98 -3.00 8.19 -3.18
C LEU A 98 -4.29 8.26 -2.35
N LEU A 99 -4.88 7.12 -2.02
CA LEU A 99 -6.09 7.04 -1.20
C LEU A 99 -5.77 7.60 0.19
N ARG A 100 -6.60 8.54 0.66
CA ARG A 100 -6.40 9.18 1.95
C ARG A 100 -6.93 8.31 3.10
N THR A 101 -6.11 8.15 4.13
CA THR A 101 -6.48 7.51 5.40
C THR A 101 -6.69 8.57 6.47
N HIS A 102 -7.93 8.91 6.80
CA HIS A 102 -8.28 10.01 7.72
C HIS A 102 -7.88 9.76 9.17
N GLU A 103 -8.05 8.53 9.65
CA GLU A 103 -7.74 8.15 11.02
C GLU A 103 -7.54 6.63 11.12
N VAL A 104 -6.85 6.19 12.16
CA VAL A 104 -6.71 4.77 12.51
C VAL A 104 -7.30 4.56 13.88
N LEU A 105 -8.20 3.58 13.99
CA LEU A 105 -8.90 3.24 15.21
C LEU A 105 -8.52 1.82 15.65
N VAL A 106 -8.62 1.57 16.95
CA VAL A 106 -8.57 0.22 17.52
C VAL A 106 -9.91 -0.04 18.16
N VAL A 107 -10.53 -1.16 17.82
CA VAL A 107 -11.79 -1.58 18.43
C VAL A 107 -11.52 -2.01 19.88
N ASP A 108 -12.31 -1.47 20.80
CA ASP A 108 -12.38 -1.88 22.21
C ASP A 108 -13.82 -2.30 22.48
N ASP A 109 -14.08 -3.59 22.26
CA ASP A 109 -15.41 -4.18 22.38
C ASP A 109 -15.31 -5.63 22.88
N PRO A 110 -15.11 -5.81 24.21
CA PRO A 110 -15.04 -7.15 24.81
C PRO A 110 -16.31 -7.99 24.62
N ALA A 111 -17.45 -7.34 24.31
CA ALA A 111 -18.71 -8.04 24.04
C ALA A 111 -18.75 -8.65 22.64
N THR A 112 -17.86 -8.22 21.74
CA THR A 112 -17.68 -8.76 20.39
C THR A 112 -16.24 -9.27 20.19
N PRO A 113 -15.85 -10.41 20.80
CA PRO A 113 -14.45 -10.84 20.90
C PRO A 113 -13.70 -11.03 19.58
N HIS A 114 -14.41 -11.25 18.46
CA HIS A 114 -13.78 -11.40 17.15
C HIS A 114 -13.44 -10.05 16.49
N LEU A 115 -13.99 -8.95 17.00
CA LEU A 115 -13.66 -7.58 16.58
C LEU A 115 -12.80 -6.85 17.60
N ASP A 116 -12.81 -7.27 18.87
CA ASP A 116 -12.00 -6.67 19.92
C ASP A 116 -10.51 -6.64 19.55
N GLY A 117 -9.88 -5.48 19.69
CA GLY A 117 -8.50 -5.23 19.28
C GLY A 117 -8.27 -5.08 17.78
N ALA A 118 -9.32 -5.14 16.93
CA ALA A 118 -9.17 -4.94 15.49
C ALA A 118 -8.65 -3.54 15.19
N VAL A 119 -7.69 -3.45 14.26
CA VAL A 119 -7.27 -2.17 13.70
C VAL A 119 -8.17 -1.81 12.53
N VAL A 120 -8.69 -0.59 12.56
CA VAL A 120 -9.61 -0.06 11.56
C VAL A 120 -8.99 1.17 10.92
N LEU A 121 -8.76 1.10 9.60
CA LEU A 121 -8.34 2.26 8.82
C LEU A 121 -9.57 2.97 8.28
N VAL A 122 -9.72 4.25 8.62
CA VAL A 122 -10.80 5.11 8.11
C VAL A 122 -10.26 5.85 6.90
N MET A 123 -10.87 5.68 5.73
CA MET A 123 -10.33 6.12 4.45
C MET A 123 -11.39 6.84 3.61
N ASP A 124 -10.94 7.55 2.58
CA ASP A 124 -11.83 8.00 1.52
C ASP A 124 -12.61 6.82 0.93
N ARG A 125 -13.89 7.07 0.65
CA ARG A 125 -14.76 6.10 0.00
C ARG A 125 -14.57 6.19 -1.51
N ALA A 126 -14.13 5.09 -2.12
CA ALA A 126 -14.11 4.92 -3.57
C ALA A 126 -15.43 4.32 -4.08
N ASP A 127 -15.77 4.61 -5.33
CA ASP A 127 -16.95 4.06 -6.01
C ASP A 127 -16.70 2.62 -6.49
N CYS A 128 -15.51 2.35 -7.04
CA CYS A 128 -15.10 1.01 -7.44
C CYS A 128 -13.57 0.90 -7.61
N ALA A 129 -13.07 -0.32 -7.79
CA ALA A 129 -11.70 -0.55 -8.22
C ALA A 129 -11.57 -0.56 -9.75
N LEU A 130 -10.37 -0.32 -10.28
CA LEU A 130 -10.07 -0.43 -11.71
C LEU A 130 -10.31 -1.86 -12.22
N SER A 131 -10.12 -2.88 -11.38
CA SER A 131 -10.50 -4.26 -11.74
C SER A 131 -11.98 -4.40 -12.12
N ASP A 132 -12.86 -3.60 -11.51
CA ASP A 132 -14.29 -3.62 -11.84
C ASP A 132 -14.57 -2.86 -13.14
N GLN A 133 -13.87 -1.74 -13.37
CA GLN A 133 -13.94 -1.03 -14.65
C GLN A 133 -13.51 -1.93 -15.81
N ILE A 134 -12.36 -2.62 -15.68
CA ILE A 134 -11.88 -3.58 -16.69
C ILE A 134 -12.93 -4.67 -16.94
N ARG A 135 -13.57 -5.19 -15.88
CA ARG A 135 -14.59 -6.24 -16.00
C ARG A 135 -15.86 -5.76 -16.70
N ARG A 136 -16.22 -4.48 -16.56
CA ARG A 136 -17.36 -3.86 -17.26
C ARG A 136 -17.11 -3.65 -18.76
N HIS A 137 -15.84 -3.66 -19.18
CA HIS A 137 -15.42 -3.47 -20.58
C HIS A 137 -14.66 -4.71 -21.12
N PRO A 138 -15.29 -5.90 -21.17
CA PRO A 138 -14.60 -7.12 -21.56
C PRO A 138 -14.09 -7.04 -23.00
N GLY A 139 -12.77 -7.21 -23.18
CA GLY A 139 -12.13 -7.22 -24.50
C GLY A 139 -12.01 -5.86 -25.19
N GLY A 140 -12.32 -4.77 -24.48
CA GLY A 140 -12.18 -3.41 -24.99
C GLY A 140 -11.41 -2.51 -24.01
N PRO A 141 -10.92 -1.34 -24.49
CA PRO A 141 -10.27 -0.36 -23.63
C PRO A 141 -11.25 0.20 -22.58
N VAL A 142 -10.70 0.60 -21.45
CA VAL A 142 -11.43 1.41 -20.47
C VAL A 142 -11.60 2.82 -21.05
N PRO A 143 -12.83 3.37 -21.08
CA PRO A 143 -13.08 4.74 -21.54
C PRO A 143 -12.18 5.76 -20.83
N ASP A 144 -11.63 6.70 -21.59
CA ASP A 144 -10.68 7.73 -21.11
C ASP A 144 -9.45 7.18 -20.36
N GLY A 145 -9.15 5.88 -20.50
CA GLY A 145 -8.12 5.19 -19.74
C GLY A 145 -6.72 5.78 -19.86
N ALA A 146 -6.36 6.35 -21.02
CA ALA A 146 -5.09 7.04 -21.21
C ALA A 146 -4.93 8.25 -20.25
N GLY A 147 -6.00 9.05 -20.12
CA GLY A 147 -6.00 10.22 -19.23
C GLY A 147 -5.88 9.81 -17.75
N HIS A 148 -6.50 8.68 -17.37
CA HIS A 148 -6.42 8.17 -16.01
C HIS A 148 -5.12 7.42 -15.68
N LEU A 149 -4.46 6.81 -16.66
CA LEU A 149 -3.13 6.20 -16.46
C LEU A 149 -2.07 7.22 -16.04
N ARG A 150 -2.24 8.49 -16.43
CA ARG A 150 -1.45 9.60 -15.90
C ARG A 150 -1.57 9.68 -14.37
N GLU A 151 -2.79 9.57 -13.84
CA GLU A 151 -3.06 9.69 -12.39
C GLU A 151 -2.42 8.53 -11.61
N VAL A 152 -2.41 7.33 -12.18
CA VAL A 152 -1.68 6.18 -11.63
C VAL A 152 -0.17 6.44 -11.61
N ALA A 153 0.38 6.98 -12.71
CA ALA A 153 1.80 7.33 -12.80
C ALA A 153 2.19 8.46 -11.83
N GLU A 154 1.33 9.45 -11.63
CA GLU A 154 1.50 10.52 -10.65
C GLU A 154 1.58 9.97 -9.22
N GLY A 155 0.68 9.06 -8.83
CA GLY A 155 0.70 8.41 -7.53
C GLY A 155 1.95 7.54 -7.32
N MET A 156 2.33 6.78 -8.35
CA MET A 156 3.54 5.96 -8.34
C MET A 156 4.81 6.83 -8.19
N ALA A 157 4.92 7.92 -8.95
CA ALA A 157 6.04 8.84 -8.87
C ALA A 157 6.14 9.50 -7.49
N ALA A 158 5.03 9.99 -6.94
CA ALA A 158 5.00 10.60 -5.61
C ALA A 158 5.49 9.63 -4.52
N MET A 159 5.05 8.36 -4.58
CA MET A 159 5.46 7.33 -3.64
C MET A 159 6.95 6.98 -3.78
N HIS A 160 7.46 6.80 -5.00
CA HIS A 160 8.88 6.54 -5.25
C HIS A 160 9.78 7.70 -4.78
N GLN A 161 9.38 8.95 -5.03
CA GLN A 161 10.10 10.15 -4.60
C GLN A 161 10.15 10.27 -3.07
N ALA A 162 9.12 9.80 -2.37
CA ALA A 162 9.11 9.73 -0.91
C ALA A 162 9.90 8.54 -0.34
N GLY A 163 10.56 7.76 -1.19
CA GLY A 163 11.38 6.62 -0.77
C GLY A 163 10.58 5.35 -0.53
N TRP A 164 9.42 5.16 -1.17
CA TRP A 164 8.57 3.97 -0.97
C TRP A 164 8.38 3.19 -2.27
N VAL A 165 8.18 1.87 -2.14
CA VAL A 165 7.76 0.96 -3.22
C VAL A 165 6.43 0.34 -2.81
N HIS A 166 5.47 0.23 -3.73
CA HIS A 166 4.17 -0.37 -3.47
C HIS A 166 4.28 -1.89 -3.34
N GLY A 167 4.98 -2.53 -4.28
CA GLY A 167 5.28 -3.96 -4.22
C GLY A 167 4.07 -4.88 -4.45
N ASP A 168 2.88 -4.36 -4.77
CA ASP A 168 1.71 -5.15 -5.20
C ASP A 168 0.77 -4.29 -6.06
N LEU A 169 1.33 -3.47 -6.94
CA LEU A 169 0.54 -2.64 -7.84
C LEU A 169 -0.27 -3.51 -8.80
N LYS A 170 -1.59 -3.37 -8.79
CA LYS A 170 -2.54 -4.16 -9.60
C LYS A 170 -3.89 -3.42 -9.74
N PRO A 171 -4.76 -3.79 -10.68
CA PRO A 171 -6.03 -3.08 -10.89
C PRO A 171 -6.98 -3.05 -9.67
N SER A 172 -6.92 -4.01 -8.75
CA SER A 172 -7.75 -3.93 -7.53
C SER A 172 -7.23 -2.91 -6.52
N ASN A 173 -5.98 -2.47 -6.68
CA ASN A 173 -5.31 -1.47 -5.83
C ASN A 173 -5.27 -0.09 -6.48
N VAL A 174 -5.92 0.08 -7.64
CA VAL A 174 -6.21 1.39 -8.24
C VAL A 174 -7.71 1.63 -8.06
N LEU A 175 -8.06 2.66 -7.29
CA LEU A 175 -9.45 2.98 -6.96
C LEU A 175 -9.93 4.18 -7.77
N VAL A 176 -11.22 4.17 -8.08
CA VAL A 176 -11.93 5.26 -8.74
C VAL A 176 -12.78 5.99 -7.70
N LEU A 177 -12.47 7.25 -7.46
CA LEU A 177 -13.22 8.11 -6.54
C LEU A 177 -14.51 8.62 -7.18
N ALA A 178 -15.40 9.21 -6.37
CA ALA A 178 -16.70 9.71 -6.81
C ALA A 178 -16.63 10.82 -7.87
N ASP A 179 -15.50 11.55 -7.95
CA ASP A 179 -15.25 12.56 -8.97
C ASP A 179 -14.64 11.99 -10.27
N GLY A 180 -14.44 10.67 -10.33
CA GLY A 180 -13.82 9.96 -11.44
C GLY A 180 -12.29 9.86 -11.37
N THR A 181 -11.65 10.50 -10.39
CA THR A 181 -10.19 10.44 -10.20
C THR A 181 -9.73 9.02 -9.87
N TRP A 182 -8.61 8.59 -10.46
CA TRP A 182 -7.91 7.36 -10.06
C TRP A 182 -6.84 7.64 -9.01
N CYS A 183 -6.76 6.78 -8.00
CA CYS A 183 -5.73 6.83 -6.97
C CYS A 183 -5.21 5.44 -6.60
N LEU A 184 -3.96 5.37 -6.16
CA LEU A 184 -3.39 4.14 -5.60
C LEU A 184 -3.91 3.90 -4.18
N ALA A 185 -4.16 2.64 -3.85
CA ALA A 185 -4.65 2.21 -2.55
C ALA A 185 -4.00 0.89 -2.13
N ASP A 186 -4.29 0.48 -0.89
CA ASP A 186 -3.83 -0.77 -0.30
C ASP A 186 -2.30 -0.95 -0.28
N PHE A 187 -1.66 -0.17 0.58
CA PHE A 187 -0.22 -0.23 0.76
C PHE A 187 0.20 -1.22 1.87
N GLY A 188 -0.61 -2.24 2.16
CA GLY A 188 -0.29 -3.27 3.14
C GLY A 188 1.00 -4.04 2.82
N THR A 189 1.43 -4.01 1.56
CA THR A 189 2.70 -4.57 1.09
C THR A 189 3.76 -3.51 0.79
N ALA A 190 3.47 -2.23 0.98
CA ALA A 190 4.42 -1.18 0.61
C ALA A 190 5.55 -1.10 1.64
N ALA A 191 6.75 -0.84 1.15
CA ALA A 191 7.96 -0.82 1.94
C ALA A 191 8.81 0.41 1.64
N GLU A 192 9.45 0.93 2.68
CA GLU A 192 10.43 2.01 2.58
C GLU A 192 11.71 1.46 1.94
N LEU A 193 12.33 2.27 1.09
CA LEU A 193 13.56 1.93 0.39
C LEU A 193 14.75 1.97 1.36
N GLU A 194 15.50 0.87 1.37
CA GLU A 194 16.81 0.75 1.99
C GLU A 194 17.87 0.82 0.88
N GLY A 195 18.23 2.04 0.49
CA GLY A 195 19.12 2.27 -0.65
C GLY A 195 18.38 2.13 -1.99
N THR A 196 18.59 1.03 -2.72
CA THR A 196 18.00 0.82 -4.07
C THR A 196 16.86 -0.20 -4.12
N HIS A 197 16.52 -0.80 -2.97
CA HIS A 197 15.50 -1.84 -2.86
C HIS A 197 14.77 -1.75 -1.52
N ALA A 198 13.68 -2.49 -1.40
CA ALA A 198 12.97 -2.73 -0.16
C ALA A 198 12.64 -4.22 -0.04
N TYR A 199 12.06 -4.63 1.10
CA TYR A 199 11.61 -6.00 1.31
C TYR A 199 10.14 -6.06 1.65
N VAL A 200 9.44 -7.03 1.05
CA VAL A 200 8.00 -7.26 1.26
C VAL A 200 7.73 -8.75 1.47
N PRO A 201 6.60 -9.12 2.10
CA PRO A 201 6.22 -10.52 2.25
C PRO A 201 6.14 -11.24 0.88
N PRO A 202 6.34 -12.57 0.84
CA PRO A 202 6.21 -13.39 -0.37
C PRO A 202 4.73 -13.58 -0.74
N ALA A 203 4.07 -12.47 -1.09
CA ALA A 203 2.67 -12.36 -1.45
C ALA A 203 2.52 -11.35 -2.59
N GLY A 204 1.38 -11.43 -3.30
CA GLY A 204 1.03 -10.51 -4.39
C GLY A 204 0.33 -11.21 -5.54
N ALA A 205 -0.06 -10.45 -6.55
CA ALA A 205 -0.73 -10.97 -7.75
C ALA A 205 0.32 -11.41 -8.81
N PRO A 206 0.50 -12.73 -9.07
CA PRO A 206 1.60 -13.23 -9.89
C PRO A 206 1.65 -12.68 -11.32
N GLU A 207 0.52 -12.32 -11.91
CA GLU A 207 0.45 -11.82 -13.30
C GLU A 207 0.88 -10.36 -13.46
N PHE A 208 0.98 -9.59 -12.36
CA PHE A 208 1.51 -8.23 -12.34
C PHE A 208 2.94 -8.19 -11.78
N MET A 209 3.39 -9.29 -11.20
CA MET A 209 4.72 -9.42 -10.60
C MET A 209 5.80 -9.44 -11.68
N PRO A 210 6.90 -8.68 -11.52
CA PRO A 210 7.99 -8.72 -12.48
C PRO A 210 8.78 -10.05 -12.39
N PRO A 211 9.38 -10.52 -13.50
CA PRO A 211 9.98 -11.85 -13.60
C PRO A 211 11.14 -12.06 -12.61
N GLU A 212 11.95 -11.03 -12.37
CA GLU A 212 13.07 -11.09 -11.42
C GLU A 212 12.62 -11.36 -9.99
N ARG A 213 11.41 -10.93 -9.61
CA ARG A 213 10.88 -11.15 -8.26
C ARG A 213 10.45 -12.60 -8.05
N ARG A 214 9.95 -13.26 -9.11
CA ARG A 214 9.55 -14.69 -9.03
C ARG A 214 10.72 -15.62 -8.76
N VAL A 215 11.90 -15.30 -9.27
CA VAL A 215 13.12 -16.10 -9.09
C VAL A 215 13.96 -15.63 -7.90
N SER A 216 13.59 -14.50 -7.28
CA SER A 216 14.26 -14.00 -6.09
C SER A 216 13.98 -14.94 -4.91
N ALA A 217 15.05 -15.40 -4.25
CA ALA A 217 14.92 -16.13 -3.01
C ALA A 217 14.30 -15.21 -1.94
N ALA A 218 13.31 -15.72 -1.21
CA ALA A 218 12.85 -15.05 -0.01
C ALA A 218 13.99 -15.07 1.02
N THR A 219 14.40 -13.90 1.51
CA THR A 219 15.31 -13.75 2.63
C THR A 219 14.51 -13.71 3.94
N PRO A 220 15.16 -13.78 5.11
CA PRO A 220 14.48 -13.50 6.39
C PRO A 220 13.75 -12.15 6.40
N ASP A 221 14.27 -11.15 5.69
CA ASP A 221 13.69 -9.81 5.59
C ASP A 221 12.51 -9.74 4.61
N GLY A 222 12.36 -10.74 3.73
CA GLY A 222 11.29 -10.85 2.74
C GLY A 222 11.80 -11.05 1.31
N GLN A 223 10.96 -10.76 0.32
CA GLN A 223 11.40 -10.69 -1.08
C GLN A 223 11.82 -9.28 -1.43
N GLN A 224 12.96 -9.17 -2.12
CA GLN A 224 13.47 -7.90 -2.60
C GLN A 224 12.54 -7.31 -3.67
N VAL A 225 12.14 -6.06 -3.47
CA VAL A 225 11.38 -5.25 -4.45
C VAL A 225 12.14 -3.97 -4.75
N ARG A 226 11.84 -3.39 -5.91
CA ARG A 226 12.46 -2.16 -6.42
C ARG A 226 11.38 -1.29 -7.08
N PRO A 227 11.59 0.04 -7.21
CA PRO A 227 10.68 0.92 -7.95
C PRO A 227 10.42 0.45 -9.38
N SER A 228 11.42 -0.17 -10.03
CA SER A 228 11.31 -0.79 -11.36
C SER A 228 10.29 -1.94 -11.42
N GLY A 229 9.95 -2.55 -10.29
CA GLY A 229 8.91 -3.57 -10.19
C GLY A 229 7.50 -2.98 -10.27
N ASP A 230 7.28 -1.81 -9.67
CA ASP A 230 6.01 -1.09 -9.82
C ASP A 230 5.85 -0.53 -11.25
N VAL A 231 6.95 -0.13 -11.90
CA VAL A 231 6.95 0.26 -13.32
C VAL A 231 6.54 -0.89 -14.25
N TRP A 232 7.03 -2.11 -13.97
CA TRP A 232 6.58 -3.30 -14.70
C TRP A 232 5.07 -3.52 -14.52
N ALA A 233 4.59 -3.49 -13.28
CA ALA A 233 3.18 -3.65 -12.97
C ALA A 233 2.32 -2.58 -13.67
N PHE A 234 2.79 -1.32 -13.70
CA PHE A 234 2.17 -0.24 -14.47
C PHE A 234 2.09 -0.57 -15.96
N GLY A 235 3.16 -1.11 -16.58
CA GLY A 235 3.15 -1.53 -17.98
C GLY A 235 2.08 -2.60 -18.27
N VAL A 236 1.90 -3.56 -17.37
CA VAL A 236 0.83 -4.57 -17.46
C VAL A 236 -0.56 -3.92 -17.36
N ILE A 237 -0.75 -3.02 -16.39
CA ILE A 237 -2.01 -2.29 -16.19
C ILE A 237 -2.34 -1.41 -17.41
N ALA A 238 -1.37 -0.66 -17.93
CA ALA A 238 -1.54 0.22 -19.08
C ALA A 238 -1.96 -0.56 -20.33
N CYS A 239 -1.34 -1.72 -20.59
CA CYS A 239 -1.78 -2.60 -21.67
C CYS A 239 -3.24 -3.01 -21.51
N TRP A 240 -3.64 -3.43 -20.31
CA TRP A 240 -5.02 -3.87 -20.03
C TRP A 240 -6.02 -2.72 -20.19
N VAL A 241 -5.71 -1.56 -19.64
CA VAL A 241 -6.56 -0.37 -19.70
C VAL A 241 -6.75 0.11 -21.14
N LEU A 242 -5.70 0.07 -21.97
CA LEU A 242 -5.74 0.62 -23.32
C LEU A 242 -6.18 -0.37 -24.40
N THR A 243 -6.21 -1.68 -24.11
CA THR A 243 -6.55 -2.71 -25.11
C THR A 243 -7.63 -3.69 -24.65
N GLY A 244 -7.97 -3.70 -23.36
CA GLY A 244 -8.84 -4.71 -22.76
C GLY A 244 -8.18 -6.07 -22.54
N SER A 245 -6.90 -6.24 -22.88
CA SER A 245 -6.18 -7.51 -22.81
C SER A 245 -4.83 -7.38 -22.10
N ALA A 246 -4.43 -8.45 -21.41
CA ALA A 246 -3.11 -8.54 -20.78
C ALA A 246 -1.99 -8.71 -21.84
N PRO A 247 -0.78 -8.19 -21.60
CA PRO A 247 0.34 -8.28 -22.55
C PRO A 247 0.92 -9.70 -22.68
N PHE A 248 0.59 -10.60 -21.75
CA PHE A 248 1.05 -11.98 -21.70
C PHE A 248 -0.12 -12.96 -21.85
N THR A 249 0.10 -14.05 -22.59
CA THR A 249 -0.90 -15.10 -22.82
C THR A 249 -1.23 -15.87 -21.54
N GLY A 250 -2.48 -16.33 -21.42
CA GLY A 250 -2.88 -17.27 -20.38
C GLY A 250 -4.26 -16.99 -19.79
N GLY A 251 -5.05 -18.06 -19.63
CA GLY A 251 -6.38 -18.00 -19.02
C GLY A 251 -6.36 -17.85 -17.49
N THR A 252 -5.21 -18.08 -16.84
CA THR A 252 -5.04 -17.95 -15.39
C THR A 252 -3.93 -16.97 -15.04
N SER A 253 -3.99 -16.40 -13.83
CA SER A 253 -2.93 -15.54 -13.29
C SER A 253 -1.55 -16.20 -13.33
N TRP A 254 -1.49 -17.48 -12.96
CA TRP A 254 -0.26 -18.26 -13.01
C TRP A 254 0.26 -18.49 -14.44
N ALA A 255 -0.62 -18.77 -15.40
CA ALA A 255 -0.22 -18.94 -16.80
C ALA A 255 0.37 -17.64 -17.38
N ARG A 256 -0.25 -16.48 -17.10
CA ARG A 256 0.29 -15.17 -17.50
C ARG A 256 1.64 -14.89 -16.87
N ALA A 257 1.81 -15.23 -15.60
CA ALA A 257 3.08 -15.10 -14.90
C ALA A 257 4.19 -15.99 -15.49
N GLN A 258 3.85 -17.20 -15.95
CA GLN A 258 4.80 -18.06 -16.67
C GLN A 258 5.16 -17.48 -18.04
N ALA A 259 4.18 -17.00 -18.81
CA ALA A 259 4.43 -16.34 -20.10
C ALA A 259 5.31 -15.09 -19.95
N ALA A 260 5.15 -14.33 -18.85
CA ALA A 260 6.04 -13.22 -18.51
C ALA A 260 7.48 -13.68 -18.21
N ALA A 261 7.66 -14.83 -17.55
CA ALA A 261 8.97 -15.41 -17.30
C ALA A 261 9.63 -15.91 -18.61
N GLU A 262 8.87 -16.57 -19.48
CA GLU A 262 9.34 -17.00 -20.82
C GLU A 262 9.71 -15.81 -21.71
N TYR A 263 8.91 -14.74 -21.64
CA TYR A 263 9.23 -13.46 -22.28
C TYR A 263 10.60 -12.95 -21.85
N ALA A 264 10.88 -12.97 -20.54
CA ALA A 264 12.14 -12.51 -19.98
C ALA A 264 13.35 -13.42 -20.29
N SER A 265 13.17 -14.74 -20.31
CA SER A 265 14.27 -15.70 -20.49
C SER A 265 14.60 -16.03 -21.94
N SER A 266 13.60 -15.99 -22.83
CA SER A 266 13.67 -16.62 -24.15
C SER A 266 13.18 -15.72 -25.28
N GLY A 267 12.87 -14.46 -24.99
CA GLY A 267 12.41 -13.50 -26.00
C GLY A 267 11.02 -13.82 -26.52
N GLY A 268 10.12 -14.29 -25.63
CA GLY A 268 8.70 -14.45 -25.94
C GLY A 268 8.05 -13.18 -26.50
N ARG A 269 6.79 -13.26 -26.93
CA ARG A 269 6.12 -12.14 -27.60
C ARG A 269 5.18 -11.38 -26.65
N LEU A 270 5.34 -10.04 -26.61
CA LEU A 270 4.32 -9.15 -26.04
C LEU A 270 3.11 -9.08 -26.97
N LEU A 271 1.92 -9.30 -26.41
CA LEU A 271 0.65 -9.14 -27.11
C LEU A 271 0.15 -7.71 -26.97
N LEU A 272 0.61 -6.85 -27.87
CA LEU A 272 0.18 -5.46 -27.96
C LEU A 272 -0.70 -5.24 -29.19
N ASP A 273 -1.85 -4.60 -28.99
CA ASP A 273 -2.77 -4.24 -30.07
C ASP A 273 -2.04 -3.37 -31.13
N PRO A 274 -2.11 -3.70 -32.44
CA PRO A 274 -1.63 -2.85 -33.53
C PRO A 274 -2.16 -1.42 -33.52
N GLY A 275 -3.38 -1.21 -33.00
CA GLY A 275 -4.04 0.09 -32.88
C GLY A 275 -3.55 0.96 -31.72
N LEU A 276 -2.66 0.46 -30.84
CA LEU A 276 -2.06 1.27 -29.79
C LEU A 276 -1.26 2.45 -30.38
N PRO A 277 -1.47 3.69 -29.90
CA PRO A 277 -0.65 4.82 -30.30
C PRO A 277 0.84 4.54 -30.08
N ALA A 278 1.68 4.98 -31.02
CA ALA A 278 3.11 4.64 -31.02
C ALA A 278 3.83 5.02 -29.71
N GLY A 279 3.48 6.17 -29.11
CA GLY A 279 4.01 6.61 -27.82
C GLY A 279 3.68 5.65 -26.68
N TRP A 280 2.41 5.23 -26.58
CA TRP A 280 1.96 4.24 -25.59
C TRP A 280 2.56 2.86 -25.82
N ARG A 281 2.66 2.41 -27.07
CA ARG A 281 3.32 1.15 -27.41
C ARG A 281 4.78 1.16 -26.95
N ALA A 282 5.53 2.21 -27.27
CA ALA A 282 6.93 2.32 -26.86
C ALA A 282 7.06 2.36 -25.33
N LEU A 283 6.21 3.13 -24.65
CA LEU A 283 6.22 3.21 -23.19
C LEU A 283 5.93 1.85 -22.53
N ILE A 284 4.90 1.13 -22.99
CA ILE A 284 4.57 -0.20 -22.46
C ILE A 284 5.72 -1.18 -22.67
N VAL A 285 6.36 -1.18 -23.85
CA VAL A 285 7.52 -2.03 -24.13
C VAL A 285 8.66 -1.74 -23.16
N ASP A 286 9.00 -0.47 -22.94
CA ASP A 286 10.10 -0.08 -22.06
C ASP A 286 9.79 -0.35 -20.57
N CYS A 287 8.53 -0.17 -20.14
CA CYS A 287 8.09 -0.56 -18.80
C CYS A 287 8.21 -2.08 -18.57
N LEU A 288 8.02 -2.87 -19.62
CA LEU A 288 8.07 -4.33 -19.60
C LEU A 288 9.46 -4.86 -20.01
N ASP A 289 10.55 -4.07 -19.96
CA ASP A 289 11.88 -4.61 -20.23
C ASP A 289 12.23 -5.71 -19.20
N PRO A 290 12.72 -6.89 -19.62
CA PRO A 290 13.14 -7.96 -18.73
C PRO A 290 14.19 -7.53 -17.69
N ARG A 291 15.03 -6.56 -18.04
CA ARG A 291 16.11 -6.05 -17.18
C ARG A 291 15.59 -4.87 -16.35
N PRO A 292 15.58 -4.96 -15.01
CA PRO A 292 15.01 -3.92 -14.16
C PRO A 292 15.68 -2.54 -14.33
N GLY A 293 16.97 -2.50 -14.66
CA GLY A 293 17.74 -1.26 -14.84
C GLY A 293 17.52 -0.56 -16.18
N ASP A 294 16.92 -1.23 -17.17
CA ASP A 294 16.59 -0.65 -18.47
C ASP A 294 15.16 -0.10 -18.51
N ARG A 295 14.35 -0.36 -17.47
CA ARG A 295 13.01 0.22 -17.32
C ARG A 295 13.10 1.71 -17.00
N PRO A 296 12.17 2.54 -17.49
CA PRO A 296 12.13 3.96 -17.14
C PRO A 296 11.86 4.15 -15.64
N SER A 297 12.30 5.28 -15.08
CA SER A 297 11.86 5.69 -13.74
C SER A 297 10.38 6.09 -13.77
N SER A 298 9.72 6.17 -12.61
CA SER A 298 8.34 6.65 -12.52
C SER A 298 8.16 8.09 -13.03
N ASP A 299 9.17 8.94 -12.83
CA ASP A 299 9.16 10.32 -13.35
C ASP A 299 9.24 10.33 -14.88
N GLU A 300 10.06 9.44 -15.44
CA GLU A 300 10.21 9.26 -16.88
C GLU A 300 8.92 8.68 -17.51
N VAL A 301 8.26 7.74 -16.83
CA VAL A 301 6.93 7.25 -17.23
C VAL A 301 5.95 8.41 -17.32
N LEU A 302 5.84 9.24 -16.27
CA LEU A 302 4.93 10.39 -16.25
C LEU A 302 5.25 11.38 -17.39
N ARG A 303 6.52 11.70 -17.60
CA ARG A 303 6.98 12.58 -18.69
C ARG A 303 6.57 12.05 -20.07
N ARG A 304 6.71 10.75 -20.30
CA ARG A 304 6.37 10.12 -21.58
C ARG A 304 4.87 10.00 -21.83
N ILE A 305 4.06 9.87 -20.79
CA ILE A 305 2.59 9.97 -20.90
C ILE A 305 2.21 11.37 -21.38
N ASP A 306 2.80 12.42 -20.79
CA ASP A 306 2.55 13.81 -21.22
C ASP A 306 2.90 14.04 -22.69
N GLU A 307 3.96 13.40 -23.19
CA GLU A 307 4.37 13.47 -24.58
C GLU A 307 3.43 12.69 -25.51
N ALA A 308 3.00 11.50 -25.09
CA ALA A 308 2.04 10.69 -25.82
C ALA A 308 0.68 11.41 -25.96
N ASP A 309 0.24 12.08 -24.90
CA ASP A 309 -1.02 12.85 -24.89
C ASP A 309 -0.94 14.10 -25.77
N ARG A 310 0.22 14.76 -25.84
CA ARG A 310 0.44 15.91 -26.75
C ARG A 310 0.53 15.49 -28.21
N ALA A 311 1.02 14.29 -28.49
CA ALA A 311 1.20 13.75 -29.83
C ALA A 311 -0.08 13.09 -30.42
N GLY A 312 -1.07 12.78 -29.59
CA GLY A 312 -2.35 12.21 -30.03
C GLY A 312 -3.21 13.21 -30.84
N PRO A 313 -4.10 12.73 -31.73
CA PRO A 313 -5.09 13.60 -32.36
C PRO A 313 -5.97 14.21 -31.28
N ARG A 314 -5.89 15.53 -31.12
CA ARG A 314 -6.72 16.30 -30.18
C ARG A 314 -8.19 15.99 -30.44
N HIS A 315 -8.79 15.13 -29.62
CA HIS A 315 -10.25 15.07 -29.51
C HIS A 315 -10.68 16.43 -28.94
N ARG A 316 -11.02 17.36 -29.84
CA ARG A 316 -11.72 18.59 -29.48
C ARG A 316 -13.04 18.16 -28.87
N ASN A 317 -13.08 18.07 -27.53
CA ASN A 317 -14.33 18.05 -26.77
C ASN A 317 -15.07 19.35 -27.10
N GLY A 318 -15.92 19.27 -28.13
CA GLY A 318 -16.84 20.32 -28.51
C GLY A 318 -17.94 20.43 -27.47
N ARG A 319 -17.65 21.06 -26.33
CA ARG A 319 -18.66 21.80 -25.57
C ARG A 319 -19.07 23.00 -26.43
N ARG A 320 -19.88 22.75 -27.46
CA ARG A 320 -20.69 23.80 -28.08
C ARG A 320 -21.96 23.91 -27.27
N SER A 321 -22.01 24.96 -26.45
CA SER A 321 -23.24 25.49 -25.87
C SER A 321 -24.27 25.63 -26.98
N ALA A 322 -25.38 24.91 -26.84
CA ALA A 322 -26.55 25.06 -27.67
C ALA A 322 -27.24 26.39 -27.34
N ILE A 323 -26.90 27.48 -28.04
CA ILE A 323 -27.76 28.67 -28.17
C ILE A 323 -27.53 29.28 -29.55
N ALA A 324 -28.52 29.13 -30.43
CA ALA A 324 -29.03 30.13 -31.39
C ALA A 324 -29.69 29.42 -32.59
N VAL A 325 -30.95 29.01 -32.38
CA VAL A 325 -31.93 28.97 -33.47
C VAL A 325 -32.23 30.43 -33.83
N GLY A 326 -32.08 30.80 -35.10
CA GLY A 326 -32.56 32.09 -35.59
C GLY A 326 -31.94 32.51 -36.91
N ALA A 327 -32.64 32.23 -38.02
CA ALA A 327 -32.66 32.96 -39.30
C ALA A 327 -31.29 33.23 -39.98
N VAL A 328 -31.03 32.83 -41.22
CA VAL A 328 -31.73 33.29 -42.44
C VAL A 328 -31.31 32.36 -43.58
N LEU A 329 -32.31 31.76 -44.23
CA LEU A 329 -32.23 31.16 -45.55
C LEU A 329 -32.97 32.12 -46.48
N CYS A 330 -32.25 32.88 -47.31
CA CYS A 330 -32.66 33.72 -48.44
C CYS A 330 -31.47 34.68 -48.67
N LEU A 331 -30.77 34.79 -49.80
CA LEU A 331 -31.03 34.51 -51.20
C LEU A 331 -29.67 34.43 -51.91
N VAL A 332 -29.53 33.50 -52.85
CA VAL A 332 -28.50 33.54 -53.88
C VAL A 332 -29.01 34.46 -54.98
N ALA A 333 -28.30 35.56 -55.28
CA ALA A 333 -28.44 36.29 -56.53
C ALA A 333 -27.25 37.21 -56.81
N GLY A 334 -26.63 37.04 -57.99
CA GLY A 334 -25.99 38.11 -58.76
C GLY A 334 -24.62 38.60 -58.29
N ALA A 335 -23.49 38.08 -58.77
CA ALA A 335 -22.86 38.35 -60.08
C ALA A 335 -21.89 39.55 -60.09
N VAL A 336 -20.78 39.32 -60.81
CA VAL A 336 -19.94 40.27 -61.58
C VAL A 336 -18.61 40.76 -60.97
N ALA A 337 -17.54 40.34 -61.67
CA ALA A 337 -16.28 41.02 -62.06
C ALA A 337 -15.06 41.12 -61.11
N LEU A 338 -14.01 40.39 -61.54
CA LEU A 338 -12.56 40.70 -61.50
C LEU A 338 -12.22 42.06 -62.18
N PRO A 339 -10.94 42.56 -62.27
CA PRO A 339 -9.68 42.24 -61.54
C PRO A 339 -8.81 43.50 -61.22
N ALA A 340 -7.52 43.26 -60.88
CA ALA A 340 -6.34 44.11 -61.11
C ALA A 340 -6.06 45.21 -60.04
N ILE A 341 -4.83 45.55 -59.63
CA ILE A 341 -3.47 45.35 -60.15
C ILE A 341 -2.46 45.59 -59.01
N LEU A 342 -1.32 44.89 -59.13
CA LEU A 342 0.05 45.12 -58.63
C LEU A 342 0.33 46.34 -57.72
N SER A 343 1.17 46.13 -56.69
CA SER A 343 2.59 46.60 -56.68
C SER A 343 3.21 46.52 -55.27
N SER A 344 4.25 45.70 -55.12
CA SER A 344 5.39 45.93 -54.20
C SER A 344 6.19 47.17 -54.71
N PRO A 345 7.21 47.76 -54.04
CA PRO A 345 8.06 47.15 -53.01
C PRO A 345 8.70 48.12 -51.96
N ASP A 346 9.47 47.51 -51.05
CA ASP A 346 10.78 47.94 -50.50
C ASP A 346 10.95 49.24 -49.67
N ARG A 347 11.41 49.09 -48.42
CA ARG A 347 12.74 49.54 -47.93
C ARG A 347 12.81 49.68 -46.39
N ARG A 348 13.73 48.93 -45.78
CA ARG A 348 14.48 49.27 -44.54
C ARG A 348 15.56 50.34 -44.91
N PRO A 349 16.18 51.14 -44.01
CA PRO A 349 16.96 50.74 -42.81
C PRO A 349 16.75 51.71 -41.63
N GLY A 350 17.32 51.62 -40.42
CA GLY A 350 18.38 50.83 -39.80
C GLY A 350 18.70 51.48 -38.43
N HIS A 351 19.72 50.95 -37.77
CA HIS A 351 20.42 51.42 -36.57
C HIS A 351 19.91 51.03 -35.16
N ASP A 352 20.55 49.98 -34.65
CA ASP A 352 21.48 49.96 -33.51
C ASP A 352 21.04 50.53 -32.15
N ALA A 353 20.98 49.65 -31.15
CA ALA A 353 21.89 49.73 -29.99
C ALA A 353 21.86 48.42 -29.17
N VAL A 354 23.05 47.88 -28.94
CA VAL A 354 23.38 46.80 -28.01
C VAL A 354 23.71 47.42 -26.65
N ALA A 355 23.27 46.82 -25.53
CA ALA A 355 24.12 46.48 -24.37
C ALA A 355 23.32 45.97 -23.15
N THR A 356 23.79 44.82 -22.61
CA THR A 356 23.93 44.44 -21.18
C THR A 356 22.73 44.69 -20.24
N GLY A 357 22.06 43.67 -19.69
CA GLY A 357 22.59 42.70 -18.74
C GLY A 357 22.42 43.23 -17.32
N THR A 358 21.60 42.58 -16.49
CA THR A 358 21.83 42.20 -15.07
C THR A 358 20.51 41.70 -14.44
N ILE A 359 20.62 40.59 -13.72
CA ILE A 359 19.60 39.87 -12.96
C ILE A 359 19.24 40.66 -11.70
N SER A 360 17.95 40.76 -11.36
CA SER A 360 17.50 41.06 -9.99
C SER A 360 16.15 40.41 -9.71
N ALA A 361 16.11 39.65 -8.61
CA ALA A 361 14.96 38.95 -8.09
C ALA A 361 13.91 39.90 -7.47
N PRO A 362 12.62 39.56 -7.47
CA PRO A 362 11.65 40.17 -6.58
C PRO A 362 11.41 39.29 -5.34
N THR A 363 11.91 39.80 -4.22
CA THR A 363 11.26 39.95 -2.92
C THR A 363 10.04 39.08 -2.62
N ALA A 364 10.23 38.14 -1.68
CA ALA A 364 9.18 37.41 -1.00
C ALA A 364 8.30 38.36 -0.17
N THR A 365 7.01 38.39 -0.48
CA THR A 365 5.99 38.99 0.39
C THR A 365 5.52 37.92 1.36
N SER A 366 5.79 38.13 2.65
CA SER A 366 5.31 37.29 3.74
C SER A 366 3.79 37.43 3.89
N ALA A 367 3.04 36.48 3.35
CA ALA A 367 1.65 36.27 3.71
C ALA A 367 1.60 35.29 4.89
N SER A 368 1.25 35.82 6.06
CA SER A 368 0.94 35.07 7.28
C SER A 368 -0.31 34.22 7.08
N ALA A 369 -0.12 32.96 6.69
CA ALA A 369 -1.14 31.93 6.80
C ALA A 369 -1.20 31.47 8.27
N THR A 370 -2.29 31.79 8.96
CA THR A 370 -2.66 31.16 10.23
C THR A 370 -2.84 29.67 10.00
N ALA A 371 -1.81 28.89 10.34
CA ALA A 371 -1.88 27.44 10.39
C ALA A 371 -2.87 27.02 11.48
N SER A 372 -3.98 26.40 11.08
CA SER A 372 -4.83 25.62 11.99
C SER A 372 -3.99 24.47 12.55
N ALA A 373 -3.99 24.33 13.87
CA ALA A 373 -3.32 23.22 14.54
C ALA A 373 -3.85 21.86 14.04
N PRO A 374 -2.99 20.82 13.95
CA PRO A 374 -3.39 19.48 13.52
C PRO A 374 -4.38 18.83 14.50
N PRO A 375 -5.21 17.87 14.05
CA PRO A 375 -6.18 17.18 14.88
C PRO A 375 -5.50 16.45 16.05
N ARG A 376 -6.12 16.56 17.22
CA ARG A 376 -5.66 15.94 18.46
C ARG A 376 -5.80 14.44 18.37
N VAL A 377 -4.70 13.72 18.56
CA VAL A 377 -4.77 12.30 18.91
C VAL A 377 -5.28 12.20 20.34
N THR A 378 -6.48 11.69 20.54
CA THR A 378 -6.96 11.35 21.89
C THR A 378 -6.48 9.96 22.25
N TRP A 379 -5.25 9.88 22.73
CA TRP A 379 -4.79 8.71 23.48
C TRP A 379 -5.32 8.82 24.91
N ASN A 380 -5.96 7.79 25.44
CA ASN A 380 -6.10 7.71 26.89
C ASN A 380 -4.73 7.37 27.51
N ALA A 381 -4.46 7.88 28.71
CA ALA A 381 -3.17 7.74 29.40
C ALA A 381 -2.81 6.28 29.80
N ALA A 382 -3.71 5.33 29.56
CA ALA A 382 -3.47 3.90 29.75
C ALA A 382 -2.89 3.23 28.48
N GLN A 383 -3.25 3.71 27.29
CA GLN A 383 -2.86 3.14 26.01
C GLN A 383 -1.45 3.56 25.54
N LEU A 384 -0.94 4.71 26.01
CA LEU A 384 0.42 5.18 25.72
C LEU A 384 1.55 4.42 26.46
N ARG A 385 1.24 3.45 27.33
CA ARG A 385 2.25 2.77 28.16
C ARG A 385 2.88 1.52 27.55
N VAL A 386 2.51 1.12 26.32
CA VAL A 386 2.99 -0.14 25.72
C VAL A 386 4.10 0.06 24.68
N PHE A 387 4.37 1.29 24.23
CA PHE A 387 5.20 1.50 23.03
C PHE A 387 6.49 2.30 23.22
N ASP A 388 6.94 2.47 24.45
CA ASP A 388 8.28 3.00 24.73
C ASP A 388 8.76 2.50 26.10
N THR A 389 10.07 2.20 26.24
CA THR A 389 10.88 2.05 27.49
C THR A 389 11.65 0.74 27.75
N GLY A 390 11.65 -0.31 26.91
CA GLY A 390 12.45 -1.51 27.23
C GLY A 390 12.03 -2.18 28.54
N ARG A 391 10.73 -2.14 28.84
CA ARG A 391 10.12 -2.76 30.03
C ARG A 391 9.23 -3.91 29.63
N CYS A 392 9.52 -5.10 30.13
CA CYS A 392 8.60 -6.23 29.99
C CYS A 392 7.30 -5.95 30.76
N VAL A 393 6.16 -6.27 30.15
CA VAL A 393 4.82 -6.08 30.73
C VAL A 393 4.21 -7.44 31.02
N ALA A 394 3.88 -7.69 32.29
CA ALA A 394 3.16 -8.89 32.70
C ALA A 394 1.69 -8.81 32.29
N ARG A 395 1.14 -9.89 31.72
CA ARG A 395 -0.29 -10.03 31.41
C ARG A 395 -0.84 -11.33 32.00
N THR A 396 -2.08 -11.26 32.49
CA THR A 396 -2.85 -12.42 32.96
C THR A 396 -3.45 -13.13 31.74
N GLU A 397 -2.62 -13.92 31.09
CA GLU A 397 -2.95 -14.68 29.87
C GLU A 397 -2.33 -16.07 30.03
N SER A 398 -3.07 -17.10 29.62
CA SER A 398 -2.58 -18.47 29.71
C SER A 398 -1.91 -18.92 28.40
N GLN A 399 -0.67 -19.39 28.50
CA GLN A 399 0.05 -20.03 27.39
C GLN A 399 0.33 -21.49 27.72
N ARG A 400 0.26 -22.36 26.71
CA ARG A 400 0.49 -23.80 26.86
C ARG A 400 1.47 -24.28 25.80
N ASP A 401 2.55 -24.88 26.27
CA ASP A 401 3.48 -25.60 25.40
C ASP A 401 2.77 -26.82 24.80
N ALA A 402 2.59 -26.78 23.48
CA ALA A 402 1.88 -27.80 22.72
C ALA A 402 2.69 -29.09 22.52
N VAL A 403 3.94 -29.14 22.97
CA VAL A 403 4.84 -30.30 22.93
C VAL A 403 4.84 -31.00 24.29
N THR A 404 4.99 -30.24 25.37
CA THR A 404 5.20 -30.77 26.72
C THR A 404 3.91 -30.78 27.54
N GLY A 405 2.91 -30.00 27.11
CA GLY A 405 1.63 -29.82 27.78
C GLY A 405 1.68 -28.85 28.96
N HIS A 406 2.87 -28.34 29.31
CA HIS A 406 3.04 -27.41 30.41
C HIS A 406 2.34 -26.08 30.14
N GLY A 407 1.70 -25.50 31.15
CA GLY A 407 0.93 -24.28 31.03
C GLY A 407 1.35 -23.23 32.06
N TRP A 408 1.26 -21.96 31.66
CA TRP A 408 1.50 -20.79 32.50
C TRP A 408 0.30 -19.87 32.41
N ASP A 409 -0.18 -19.34 33.53
CA ASP A 409 -1.34 -18.42 33.58
C ASP A 409 -0.93 -16.94 33.56
N ARG A 410 0.36 -16.69 33.31
CA ARG A 410 0.92 -15.36 33.22
C ARG A 410 2.07 -15.36 32.22
N VAL A 411 2.13 -14.31 31.41
CA VAL A 411 3.15 -14.09 30.39
C VAL A 411 3.77 -12.70 30.53
N TRP A 412 4.99 -12.54 30.04
CA TRP A 412 5.72 -11.28 30.02
C TRP A 412 6.01 -10.88 28.59
N TYR A 413 5.39 -9.80 28.13
CA TYR A 413 5.67 -9.23 26.83
C TYR A 413 6.88 -8.31 26.92
N CYS A 414 7.96 -8.65 26.23
CA CYS A 414 9.22 -7.92 26.23
C CYS A 414 9.62 -7.56 24.79
N GLY A 415 10.32 -6.44 24.61
CA GLY A 415 11.01 -6.17 23.35
C GLY A 415 12.15 -7.17 23.12
N ASN A 416 12.43 -7.53 21.88
CA ASN A 416 13.53 -8.42 21.52
C ASN A 416 14.07 -8.09 20.13
N ASP A 417 15.29 -8.56 19.83
CA ASP A 417 15.88 -8.41 18.51
C ASP A 417 15.18 -9.35 17.50
N PRO A 418 14.78 -8.85 16.32
CA PRO A 418 14.24 -9.70 15.26
C PRO A 418 15.35 -10.54 14.63
N GLY A 419 15.01 -11.76 14.21
CA GLY A 419 15.97 -12.77 13.75
C GLY A 419 16.70 -13.51 14.86
N SER A 420 16.25 -13.43 16.11
CA SER A 420 16.93 -14.07 17.24
C SER A 420 16.74 -15.59 17.26
N PRO A 421 17.77 -16.39 17.52
CA PRO A 421 17.66 -17.85 17.54
C PRO A 421 16.99 -18.35 18.84
N LEU A 422 16.20 -19.42 18.71
CA LEU A 422 15.70 -20.21 19.84
C LEU A 422 16.35 -21.58 19.88
N TYR A 423 16.68 -22.03 21.08
CA TYR A 423 17.40 -23.27 21.31
C TYR A 423 16.58 -24.26 22.13
N ALA A 424 16.81 -25.55 21.90
CA ALA A 424 16.13 -26.62 22.60
C ALA A 424 16.35 -26.57 24.11
N GLU A 425 17.58 -26.22 24.49
CA GLU A 425 18.08 -26.07 25.84
C GLU A 425 18.99 -24.83 25.93
N PRO A 426 19.28 -24.33 27.13
CA PRO A 426 20.24 -23.23 27.37
C PRO A 426 21.71 -23.60 27.11
N ASP A 427 22.03 -24.24 25.99
CA ASP A 427 23.38 -24.73 25.63
C ASP A 427 23.89 -24.18 24.28
N ALA A 428 23.06 -23.45 23.54
CA ALA A 428 23.33 -22.90 22.22
C ALA A 428 23.66 -23.95 21.12
N GLU A 429 23.46 -25.25 21.36
CA GLU A 429 23.84 -26.29 20.40
C GLU A 429 22.70 -26.63 19.43
N THR A 430 21.48 -26.77 19.97
CA THR A 430 20.34 -27.26 19.19
C THR A 430 19.36 -26.14 18.91
N MET A 431 19.46 -25.51 17.75
CA MET A 431 18.51 -24.48 17.33
C MET A 431 17.19 -25.11 16.87
N VAL A 432 16.08 -24.63 17.41
CA VAL A 432 14.73 -25.18 17.21
C VAL A 432 13.77 -24.20 16.55
N GLY A 433 14.12 -22.92 16.57
CA GLY A 433 13.29 -21.88 15.98
C GLY A 433 14.01 -20.54 15.86
N TRP A 434 13.28 -19.59 15.28
CA TRP A 434 13.68 -18.18 15.19
C TRP A 434 12.58 -17.30 15.76
N MET A 435 12.98 -16.17 16.31
CA MET A 435 12.13 -15.07 16.71
C MET A 435 12.24 -13.97 15.66
N ASP A 436 11.16 -13.69 14.93
CA ASP A 436 11.13 -12.69 13.85
C ASP A 436 10.51 -11.38 14.32
N THR A 437 9.71 -11.44 15.39
CA THR A 437 9.06 -10.32 16.04
C THR A 437 10.04 -9.45 16.81
N THR A 438 9.70 -8.16 16.96
CA THR A 438 10.45 -7.20 17.81
C THR A 438 9.89 -7.10 19.23
N THR A 439 8.81 -7.81 19.51
CA THR A 439 8.21 -7.94 20.84
C THR A 439 7.56 -9.31 20.96
N SER A 440 7.89 -10.05 22.01
CA SER A 440 7.44 -11.41 22.23
C SER A 440 7.04 -11.66 23.68
N TRP A 441 6.22 -12.69 23.88
CA TRP A 441 5.86 -13.13 25.22
C TRP A 441 6.84 -14.20 25.71
N PHE A 442 7.14 -14.16 26.99
CA PHE A 442 8.02 -15.11 27.68
C PHE A 442 7.29 -15.63 28.92
N VAL A 443 7.50 -16.89 29.26
CA VAL A 443 6.75 -17.55 30.34
C VAL A 443 7.61 -17.86 31.56
N CYS A 444 8.90 -18.14 31.36
CA CYS A 444 9.83 -18.46 32.43
C CYS A 444 11.28 -18.26 31.97
N TYR A 445 12.24 -18.35 32.89
CA TYR A 445 13.67 -18.30 32.56
C TYR A 445 14.44 -19.48 33.15
N ARG A 446 15.63 -19.76 32.60
CA ARG A 446 16.59 -20.77 33.07
C ARG A 446 18.02 -20.23 32.93
N HIS A 447 18.94 -20.69 33.78
CA HIS A 447 20.37 -20.41 33.61
C HIS A 447 21.03 -21.48 32.75
N GLY A 448 22.01 -21.10 31.94
CA GLY A 448 22.64 -21.94 30.94
C GLY A 448 24.07 -21.55 30.58
N ALA A 449 24.54 -22.06 29.44
CA ALA A 449 25.77 -21.60 28.82
C ALA A 449 25.66 -20.10 28.48
N ARG A 450 26.75 -19.35 28.63
CA ARG A 450 26.79 -17.97 28.18
C ARG A 450 26.73 -17.89 26.66
N HIS A 451 25.96 -16.95 26.13
CA HIS A 451 25.85 -16.68 24.71
C HIS A 451 26.54 -15.35 24.38
N GLY A 452 27.25 -15.25 23.25
CA GLY A 452 27.82 -13.99 22.79
C GLY A 452 28.81 -13.31 23.74
N ARG A 453 28.53 -12.04 24.08
CA ARG A 453 29.33 -11.20 25.00
C ARG A 453 28.64 -10.99 26.36
N GLY A 454 27.45 -11.56 26.57
CA GLY A 454 26.61 -11.37 27.75
C GLY A 454 26.20 -12.67 28.47
N ASP A 455 25.05 -12.62 29.13
CA ASP A 455 24.72 -13.23 30.42
C ASP A 455 24.43 -14.75 30.38
N ASP A 456 24.24 -15.39 31.54
CA ASP A 456 23.92 -16.82 31.66
C ASP A 456 22.41 -17.13 31.67
N VAL A 457 21.57 -16.14 31.37
CA VAL A 457 20.11 -16.20 31.47
C VAL A 457 19.46 -16.47 30.11
N TRP A 458 18.45 -17.33 30.11
CA TRP A 458 17.70 -17.75 28.93
C TRP A 458 16.20 -17.75 29.20
N TYR A 459 15.41 -17.17 28.31
CA TYR A 459 13.97 -17.06 28.45
C TYR A 459 13.23 -18.04 27.57
N TYR A 460 12.24 -18.71 28.13
CA TYR A 460 11.44 -19.71 27.45
C TYR A 460 10.23 -19.07 26.76
N THR A 461 10.02 -19.44 25.50
CA THR A 461 8.99 -18.87 24.61
C THR A 461 8.72 -19.81 23.43
N GLN A 462 7.80 -19.41 22.55
CA GLN A 462 7.57 -20.04 21.26
C GLN A 462 8.01 -19.11 20.13
N GLY A 463 8.85 -19.62 19.24
CA GLY A 463 9.36 -18.88 18.09
C GLY A 463 8.37 -18.74 16.95
N ASP A 464 8.67 -17.75 16.12
CA ASP A 464 7.93 -17.34 14.94
C ASP A 464 8.12 -18.26 13.73
N ARG A 465 9.28 -18.93 13.66
CA ARG A 465 9.62 -19.91 12.62
C ARG A 465 10.23 -21.14 13.23
N VAL A 466 9.89 -22.28 12.64
CA VAL A 466 10.38 -23.61 13.01
C VAL A 466 11.63 -23.95 12.19
N VAL A 467 12.63 -24.57 12.82
CA VAL A 467 13.84 -25.06 12.14
C VAL A 467 13.74 -26.57 11.88
N SER A 468 13.97 -27.00 10.64
CA SER A 468 14.14 -28.42 10.29
C SER A 468 15.55 -28.90 10.67
N PRO A 469 15.72 -30.11 11.25
CA PRO A 469 14.75 -31.21 11.37
C PRO A 469 13.87 -31.18 12.63
N HIS A 470 13.99 -30.16 13.49
CA HIS A 470 13.35 -30.11 14.81
C HIS A 470 11.87 -29.65 14.79
N ALA A 471 11.15 -29.90 13.70
CA ALA A 471 9.78 -29.41 13.53
C ALA A 471 8.80 -29.91 14.59
N ALA A 472 9.08 -31.06 15.19
CA ALA A 472 8.32 -31.62 16.30
C ALA A 472 8.25 -30.70 17.54
N ARG A 473 9.24 -29.80 17.71
CA ARG A 473 9.25 -28.83 18.82
C ARG A 473 8.38 -27.59 18.57
N LYS A 474 7.84 -27.41 17.36
CA LYS A 474 6.96 -26.27 17.02
C LYS A 474 7.52 -24.90 17.44
N ALA A 475 8.85 -24.75 17.34
CA ALA A 475 9.62 -23.58 17.77
C ALA A 475 9.56 -23.24 19.28
N TRP A 476 9.13 -24.14 20.15
CA TRP A 476 9.27 -23.97 21.60
C TRP A 476 10.73 -24.15 22.03
N GLY A 477 11.27 -23.14 22.72
CA GLY A 477 12.68 -23.11 23.09
C GLY A 477 13.09 -21.90 23.92
N PHE A 478 14.39 -21.83 24.17
CA PHE A 478 15.06 -20.83 24.99
C PHE A 478 15.74 -19.78 24.11
N MET A 479 15.46 -18.51 24.39
CA MET A 479 16.14 -17.35 23.80
C MET A 479 17.20 -16.84 24.78
N PRO A 480 18.44 -16.56 24.34
CA PRO A 480 19.42 -15.88 25.17
C PRO A 480 18.93 -14.49 25.60
N ALA A 481 19.24 -14.09 26.84
CA ALA A 481 18.94 -12.76 27.35
C ALA A 481 19.59 -11.63 26.53
N ASP A 482 20.73 -11.88 25.88
CA ASP A 482 21.44 -10.94 25.00
C ASP A 482 20.56 -10.37 23.87
N PHE A 483 19.51 -11.11 23.47
CA PHE A 483 18.55 -10.69 22.44
C PHE A 483 17.27 -10.08 23.00
N LEU A 484 17.13 -9.98 24.32
CA LEU A 484 15.95 -9.45 25.00
C LEU A 484 16.21 -8.02 25.46
N HIS A 485 15.28 -7.10 25.18
CA HIS A 485 15.34 -5.73 25.68
C HIS A 485 14.73 -5.65 27.07
N ALA A 486 15.45 -6.17 28.06
CA ALA A 486 15.09 -6.14 29.46
C ALA A 486 15.98 -5.17 30.25
N SER A 487 15.43 -4.57 31.31
CA SER A 487 16.20 -3.67 32.19
C SER A 487 17.16 -4.40 33.14
N ALA A 488 17.00 -5.72 33.29
CA ALA A 488 17.83 -6.61 34.10
C ALA A 488 17.50 -8.08 33.76
N ASP A 489 18.47 -8.97 33.90
CA ASP A 489 18.33 -10.40 33.68
C ASP A 489 18.68 -11.20 34.94
N PRO A 490 17.84 -12.17 35.36
CA PRO A 490 16.48 -12.41 34.87
C PRO A 490 15.53 -11.24 35.19
N PHE A 491 14.58 -10.96 34.30
CA PHE A 491 13.65 -9.85 34.45
C PHE A 491 12.80 -10.03 35.72
N PRO A 492 12.69 -8.99 36.58
CA PRO A 492 11.94 -9.09 37.82
C PRO A 492 10.51 -9.61 37.65
N GLY A 493 10.22 -10.73 38.29
CA GLY A 493 8.89 -11.34 38.33
C GLY A 493 8.67 -12.48 37.33
N VAL A 494 9.53 -12.65 36.32
CA VAL A 494 9.51 -13.85 35.48
C VAL A 494 9.93 -15.06 36.33
N PRO A 495 9.16 -16.16 36.39
CA PRO A 495 9.48 -17.30 37.24
C PRO A 495 10.58 -18.17 36.60
N ARG A 496 11.26 -18.96 37.43
CA ARG A 496 12.13 -20.03 36.90
C ARG A 496 11.30 -21.10 36.21
N CYS A 497 11.82 -21.59 35.10
CA CYS A 497 11.23 -22.71 34.38
C CYS A 497 11.21 -23.98 35.24
N PRO A 498 10.14 -24.79 35.20
CA PRO A 498 10.12 -26.14 35.76
C PRO A 498 11.35 -26.96 35.38
N SER A 499 11.71 -27.92 36.25
CA SER A 499 12.84 -28.84 36.02
C SER A 499 12.63 -29.76 34.82
N ARG A 500 11.39 -29.95 34.40
CA ARG A 500 11.01 -30.64 33.16
C ARG A 500 10.03 -29.76 32.40
N ILE A 501 10.50 -29.23 31.28
CA ILE A 501 9.68 -28.71 30.19
C ILE A 501 10.12 -29.54 29.01
#